data_AF-A0A7X7BBH6-F1
#
_entry.id   AF-A0A7X7BBH6-F1
#
_cell.length_a   1.000
_cell.length_b   1.000
_cell.length_c   1.000
_cell.angle_alpha   90.00
_cell.angle_beta   90.00
_cell.angle_gamma   90.00
#
_symmetry.space_group_name_H-M   'P 1'
#
loop_
_entity.id
_entity.type
_entity.pdbx_description
1 polymer ?
#
loop_
_entity_poly.entity_id
_entity_poly.type
_entity_poly.pdbx_seq_one_letter_code
_entity_poly.pdbx_strand_id
1 'polypeptide(L)'
;PLVFAFAVPSNSTLHVEGFLNGADTRRGADFEVEVITLSATALPAPTPVDQDANLLPDAYEHLVFGVTGTPLGRDWDNDGYSDLQEYLEGCDPTDATVTPAVAAVALEPPEAHIALDGSDVRVFWLWPARYHNRFDFILESTPALGALPFAASTPSVNAADDLLDIRLPTASEGPQRFYRIRVRLR
;
A
#
# COMPACT_ATOMS: atom_id res chain seq x y z
N PRO A 1 27.14 -2.79 14.65
CA PRO A 1 26.48 -4.12 14.77
C PRO A 1 25.57 -4.36 13.56
N LEU A 2 25.67 -5.52 12.90
CA LEU A 2 24.83 -5.89 11.75
C LEU A 2 23.31 -5.80 12.01
N VAL A 3 22.92 -5.77 13.30
CA VAL A 3 21.55 -5.57 13.79
C VAL A 3 20.94 -4.22 13.38
N PHE A 4 21.74 -3.23 12.96
CA PHE A 4 21.25 -1.93 12.48
C PHE A 4 21.17 -1.81 10.95
N ALA A 5 21.59 -2.83 10.19
CA ALA A 5 21.62 -2.77 8.72
C ALA A 5 20.48 -3.55 8.05
N PHE A 6 19.87 -4.52 8.72
CA PHE A 6 18.78 -5.34 8.20
C PHE A 6 17.74 -5.59 9.29
N ALA A 7 16.79 -4.67 9.45
CA ALA A 7 15.60 -4.94 10.24
C ALA A 7 14.68 -5.86 9.40
N VAL A 8 14.86 -7.17 9.54
CA VAL A 8 14.02 -8.14 8.86
C VAL A 8 12.64 -8.19 9.55
N PRO A 9 11.52 -8.01 8.83
CA PRO A 9 10.19 -8.04 9.43
C PRO A 9 9.91 -9.36 10.16
N SER A 10 9.18 -9.28 11.27
CA SER A 10 8.72 -10.47 12.01
C SER A 10 7.96 -11.44 11.10
N ASN A 11 8.26 -12.74 11.18
CA ASN A 11 7.76 -13.82 10.29
C ASN A 11 8.41 -13.91 8.89
N SER A 12 9.49 -13.18 8.62
CA SER A 12 10.29 -13.44 7.42
C SER A 12 11.01 -14.78 7.51
N THR A 13 11.20 -15.43 6.36
CA THR A 13 12.05 -16.60 6.22
C THR A 13 13.35 -16.17 5.55
N LEU A 14 14.47 -16.44 6.23
CA LEU A 14 15.80 -16.22 5.72
C LEU A 14 16.48 -17.56 5.49
N HIS A 15 17.12 -17.72 4.35
CA HIS A 15 18.10 -18.76 4.12
C HIS A 15 19.47 -18.24 4.54
N VAL A 16 20.10 -18.95 5.48
CA VAL A 16 21.39 -18.60 6.07
C VAL A 16 22.38 -19.70 5.73
N GLU A 17 23.46 -19.34 5.04
CA GLU A 17 24.58 -20.24 4.79
C GLU A 17 25.78 -19.79 5.62
N GLY A 18 26.41 -20.72 6.33
CA GLY A 18 27.47 -20.39 7.26
C GLY A 18 28.18 -21.60 7.84
N PHE A 19 29.23 -21.33 8.61
CA PHE A 19 29.95 -22.33 9.39
C PHE A 19 29.52 -22.25 10.86
N LEU A 20 29.45 -23.40 11.53
CA LEU A 20 29.29 -23.44 12.98
C LEU A 20 30.64 -23.07 13.61
N ASN A 21 30.65 -22.05 14.46
CA ASN A 21 31.83 -21.71 15.23
C ASN A 21 31.73 -22.38 16.61
N GLY A 22 32.34 -23.57 16.75
CA GLY A 22 32.37 -24.30 18.03
C GLY A 22 32.48 -25.82 17.89
N ALA A 23 32.88 -26.50 18.98
CA ALA A 23 32.92 -27.96 19.03
C ALA A 23 31.51 -28.52 19.22
N ASP A 24 31.08 -29.41 18.31
CA ASP A 24 29.75 -30.05 18.30
C ASP A 24 29.48 -30.84 19.61
N THR A 25 28.71 -30.26 20.54
CA THR A 25 28.15 -30.96 21.70
C THR A 25 26.63 -30.97 21.62
N ARG A 26 26.07 -31.90 20.83
CA ARG A 26 24.63 -32.02 20.61
C ARG A 26 23.84 -32.27 21.90
N ARG A 27 23.23 -31.20 22.43
CA ARG A 27 21.78 -31.02 22.69
C ARG A 27 21.62 -29.88 23.71
N GLY A 28 21.17 -28.73 23.24
CA GLY A 28 20.70 -27.63 24.10
C GLY A 28 21.69 -26.52 24.42
N ALA A 29 22.75 -26.34 23.61
CA ALA A 29 23.62 -25.17 23.71
C ALA A 29 23.42 -24.24 22.50
N ASP A 30 23.41 -22.94 22.77
CA ASP A 30 23.40 -21.88 21.77
C ASP A 30 24.62 -22.06 20.85
N PHE A 31 24.39 -22.24 19.54
CA PHE A 31 25.45 -22.31 18.55
C PHE A 31 25.57 -20.96 17.84
N GLU A 32 26.80 -20.47 17.70
CA GLU A 32 27.08 -19.30 16.89
C GLU A 32 27.33 -19.73 15.45
N VAL A 33 26.57 -19.15 14.50
CA VAL A 33 26.76 -19.35 13.07
C VAL A 33 27.58 -18.18 12.53
N GLU A 34 28.74 -18.47 11.95
CA GLU A 34 29.46 -17.54 11.10
C GLU A 34 28.78 -17.49 9.73
N VAL A 35 28.05 -16.40 9.46
CA VAL A 35 27.25 -16.23 8.25
C VAL A 35 28.15 -15.86 7.06
N ILE A 36 28.11 -16.65 6.01
CA ILE A 36 28.77 -16.39 4.71
C ILE A 36 27.78 -15.72 3.75
N THR A 37 26.55 -16.21 3.73
CA THR A 37 25.47 -15.73 2.87
C THR A 37 24.18 -15.62 3.67
N LEU A 38 23.45 -14.52 3.47
CA LEU A 38 22.11 -14.32 4.00
C LEU A 38 21.20 -13.89 2.86
N SER A 39 20.14 -14.65 2.59
CA SER A 39 19.15 -14.31 1.57
C SER A 39 17.75 -14.44 2.13
N ALA A 40 16.90 -13.42 1.96
CA ALA A 40 15.48 -13.52 2.28
C ALA A 40 14.79 -14.42 1.24
N THR A 41 14.17 -15.51 1.69
CA THR A 41 13.43 -16.44 0.82
C THR A 41 11.93 -16.24 0.89
N ALA A 42 11.44 -15.59 1.95
CA ALA A 42 10.08 -15.09 2.03
C ALA A 42 10.03 -13.90 2.99
N LEU A 43 9.28 -12.88 2.61
CA LEU A 43 8.93 -11.76 3.48
C LEU A 43 7.43 -11.87 3.77
N PRO A 44 6.98 -11.59 5.01
CA PRO A 44 5.56 -11.47 5.28
C PRO A 44 5.00 -10.32 4.44
N ALA A 45 3.75 -10.44 4.00
CA ALA A 45 3.02 -9.27 3.52
C ALA A 45 3.12 -8.20 4.62
N PRO A 46 3.66 -7.01 4.32
CA PRO A 46 3.79 -5.95 5.31
C PRO A 46 2.43 -5.68 5.95
N THR A 47 2.40 -5.53 7.27
CA THR A 47 1.18 -5.12 7.96
C THR A 47 0.76 -3.72 7.47
N PRO A 48 -0.54 -3.42 7.32
CA PRO A 48 -1.03 -2.20 6.68
C PRO A 48 -0.87 -0.92 7.53
N VAL A 49 0.15 -0.85 8.38
CA VAL A 49 0.56 0.40 9.01
C VAL A 49 1.25 1.22 7.93
N ASP A 50 0.60 2.32 7.57
CA ASP A 50 0.99 3.30 6.56
C ASP A 50 0.77 4.66 7.26
N GLN A 51 1.84 5.19 7.86
CA GLN A 51 1.78 6.37 8.73
C GLN A 51 1.73 7.68 7.94
N ASP A 52 2.35 7.70 6.76
CA ASP A 52 2.38 8.87 5.87
C ASP A 52 1.22 8.86 4.86
N ALA A 53 0.40 7.81 4.86
CA ALA A 53 -0.78 7.63 4.03
C ALA A 53 -0.47 7.62 2.52
N ASN A 54 0.66 7.01 2.15
CA ASN A 54 1.14 6.91 0.78
C ASN A 54 0.76 5.58 0.09
N LEU A 55 -0.09 4.76 0.73
CA LEU A 55 -0.53 3.43 0.25
C LEU A 55 0.58 2.37 0.19
N LEU A 56 1.78 2.68 0.66
CA LEU A 56 2.87 1.74 0.91
C LEU A 56 2.97 1.48 2.43
N PRO A 57 3.08 0.22 2.86
CA PRO A 57 3.31 -0.06 4.27
C PRO A 57 4.68 0.41 4.75
N ASP A 58 4.76 1.07 5.91
CA ASP A 58 6.01 1.60 6.47
C ASP A 58 7.13 0.54 6.56
N ALA A 59 6.75 -0.69 6.91
CA ALA A 59 7.68 -1.81 7.05
C ALA A 59 8.27 -2.25 5.69
N TYR A 60 7.51 -2.10 4.61
CA TYR A 60 8.00 -2.34 3.25
C TYR A 60 8.99 -1.25 2.85
N GLU A 61 8.61 0.02 3.04
CA GLU A 61 9.48 1.13 2.70
C GLU A 61 10.83 1.04 3.44
N HIS A 62 10.81 0.75 4.74
CA HIS A 62 12.03 0.57 5.52
C HIS A 62 12.87 -0.61 5.03
N LEU A 63 12.24 -1.71 4.63
CA LEU A 63 12.96 -2.89 4.17
C LEU A 63 13.63 -2.66 2.82
N VAL A 64 12.93 -2.00 1.90
CA VAL A 64 13.36 -1.86 0.51
C VAL A 64 14.21 -0.61 0.30
N PHE A 65 13.80 0.52 0.88
CA PHE A 65 14.44 1.82 0.69
C PHE A 65 15.29 2.27 1.89
N GLY A 66 15.20 1.56 3.03
CA GLY A 66 15.89 1.95 4.27
C GLY A 66 15.26 3.15 4.99
N VAL A 67 14.17 3.71 4.46
CA VAL A 67 13.49 4.91 4.95
C VAL A 67 11.98 4.70 4.87
N THR A 68 11.22 5.43 5.69
CA THR A 68 9.77 5.64 5.52
C THR A 68 9.52 7.03 4.97
N GLY A 69 8.28 7.31 4.55
CA GLY A 69 7.94 8.63 4.05
C GLY A 69 8.16 8.77 2.55
N THR A 70 8.18 7.66 1.80
CA THR A 70 8.33 7.74 0.35
C THR A 70 7.10 8.44 -0.24
N PRO A 71 7.27 9.40 -1.17
CA PRO A 71 6.12 10.06 -1.76
C PRO A 71 5.24 9.05 -2.52
N LEU A 72 3.92 9.21 -2.44
CA LEU A 72 3.01 8.47 -3.32
C LEU A 72 3.38 8.74 -4.79
N GLY A 73 3.42 7.68 -5.60
CA GLY A 73 3.82 7.75 -7.01
C GLY A 73 5.32 7.85 -7.24
N ARG A 74 6.15 7.66 -6.19
CA ARG A 74 7.59 7.51 -6.35
C ARG A 74 7.89 6.33 -7.29
N ASP A 75 8.91 6.54 -8.11
CA ASP A 75 9.58 5.55 -8.96
C ASP A 75 11.06 5.62 -8.53
N TRP A 76 11.52 4.62 -7.79
CA TRP A 76 12.83 4.66 -7.13
C TRP A 76 13.98 4.38 -8.10
N ASP A 77 13.81 3.42 -9.01
CA ASP A 77 14.84 3.00 -9.96
C ASP A 77 14.71 3.64 -11.37
N ASN A 78 13.64 4.40 -11.61
CA ASN A 78 13.31 5.17 -12.82
C ASN A 78 13.00 4.30 -14.04
N ASP A 79 12.30 3.18 -13.84
CA ASP A 79 11.87 2.30 -14.92
C ASP A 79 10.49 2.66 -15.52
N GLY A 80 9.78 3.62 -14.91
CA GLY A 80 8.47 4.11 -15.32
C GLY A 80 7.29 3.44 -14.60
N TYR A 81 7.55 2.52 -13.67
CA TYR A 81 6.56 1.99 -12.75
C TYR A 81 6.69 2.71 -11.39
N SER A 82 5.56 2.90 -10.71
CA SER A 82 5.60 3.42 -9.34
C SER A 82 5.94 2.28 -8.37
N ASP A 83 6.68 2.61 -7.30
CA ASP A 83 7.02 1.70 -6.21
C ASP A 83 5.77 1.00 -5.65
N LEU A 84 4.63 1.71 -5.62
CA LEU A 84 3.32 1.16 -5.23
C LEU A 84 2.83 0.11 -6.23
N GLN A 85 2.91 0.37 -7.53
CA GLN A 85 2.51 -0.59 -8.54
C GLN A 85 3.39 -1.85 -8.48
N GLU A 86 4.69 -1.70 -8.32
CA GLU A 86 5.62 -2.81 -8.19
C GLU A 86 5.36 -3.62 -6.93
N TYR A 87 5.09 -2.95 -5.80
CA TYR A 87 4.65 -3.60 -4.57
C TYR A 87 3.37 -4.44 -4.77
N LEU A 88 2.38 -3.93 -5.51
CA LEU A 88 1.13 -4.64 -5.78
C LEU A 88 1.32 -5.85 -6.72
N GLU A 89 2.33 -5.82 -7.58
CA GLU A 89 2.63 -6.85 -8.57
C GLU A 89 3.73 -7.83 -8.10
N GLY A 90 4.41 -7.52 -6.99
CA GLY A 90 5.49 -8.34 -6.43
C GLY A 90 6.83 -8.20 -7.15
N CYS A 91 7.09 -7.04 -7.75
CA CYS A 91 8.37 -6.67 -8.36
C CYS A 91 9.29 -5.97 -7.36
N ASP A 92 10.59 -5.90 -7.69
CA ASP A 92 11.62 -5.22 -6.88
C ASP A 92 11.81 -3.79 -7.40
N PRO A 93 11.36 -2.74 -6.66
CA PRO A 93 11.42 -1.34 -7.10
C PRO A 93 12.82 -0.73 -7.05
N THR A 94 13.85 -1.56 -6.81
CA THR A 94 15.25 -1.14 -6.81
C THR A 94 16.03 -1.69 -8.00
N ASP A 95 15.40 -2.50 -8.85
CA ASP A 95 15.98 -3.13 -10.03
C ASP A 95 15.12 -2.87 -11.27
N ALA A 96 15.50 -1.83 -12.02
CA ALA A 96 14.82 -1.37 -13.25
C ALA A 96 14.75 -2.43 -14.38
N THR A 97 15.35 -3.61 -14.19
CA THR A 97 15.22 -4.74 -15.12
C THR A 97 14.06 -5.68 -14.78
N VAL A 98 13.45 -5.55 -13.60
CA VAL A 98 12.39 -6.42 -13.06
C VAL A 98 11.03 -5.72 -13.08
N THR A 99 10.54 -5.45 -14.28
CA THR A 99 9.25 -4.73 -14.47
C THR A 99 8.02 -5.63 -14.27
N PRO A 100 6.89 -5.06 -13.80
CA PRO A 100 5.60 -5.75 -13.78
C PRO A 100 5.15 -6.25 -15.16
N ALA A 101 4.49 -7.41 -15.21
CA ALA A 101 3.98 -8.03 -16.46
C ALA A 101 2.77 -7.30 -17.10
N VAL A 102 2.49 -6.10 -16.63
CA VAL A 102 1.24 -5.33 -16.80
C VAL A 102 1.63 -3.89 -17.11
N ALA A 103 0.76 -3.15 -17.80
CA ALA A 103 1.06 -1.76 -18.12
C ALA A 103 1.15 -0.90 -16.86
N ALA A 104 2.06 0.08 -16.87
CA ALA A 104 2.11 1.13 -15.87
C ALA A 104 0.78 1.90 -15.85
N VAL A 105 0.25 2.19 -14.66
CA VAL A 105 -0.99 2.94 -14.46
C VAL A 105 -0.81 3.98 -13.36
N ALA A 106 -1.60 5.05 -13.41
CA ALA A 106 -1.60 6.06 -12.36
C ALA A 106 -2.31 5.54 -11.10
N LEU A 107 -1.54 5.32 -10.03
CA LEU A 107 -2.04 5.00 -8.68
C LEU A 107 -1.90 6.22 -7.76
N GLU A 108 -2.34 7.37 -8.26
CA GLU A 108 -2.25 8.66 -7.59
C GLU A 108 -3.58 9.04 -6.92
N PRO A 109 -3.63 10.10 -6.08
CA PRO A 109 -4.90 10.57 -5.52
C PRO A 109 -5.87 10.91 -6.65
N PRO A 110 -7.05 10.27 -6.72
CA PRO A 110 -7.93 10.43 -7.86
C PRO A 110 -8.65 11.79 -7.82
N GLU A 111 -8.93 12.35 -8.99
CA GLU A 111 -9.81 13.51 -9.11
C GLU A 111 -11.26 13.08 -8.88
N ALA A 112 -11.92 13.70 -7.90
CA ALA A 112 -13.32 13.47 -7.60
C ALA A 112 -14.21 14.41 -8.43
N HIS A 113 -15.16 13.82 -9.17
CA HIS A 113 -16.19 14.55 -9.88
C HIS A 113 -17.52 14.45 -9.14
N ILE A 114 -18.26 15.57 -9.11
CA ILE A 114 -19.58 15.65 -8.49
C ILE A 114 -20.57 16.12 -9.55
N ALA A 115 -21.66 15.39 -9.72
CA ALA A 115 -22.73 15.72 -10.65
C ALA A 115 -24.10 15.46 -10.01
N LEU A 116 -25.12 16.15 -10.53
CA LEU A 116 -26.51 15.80 -10.23
C LEU A 116 -26.95 14.64 -11.11
N ASP A 117 -27.55 13.62 -10.51
CA ASP A 117 -28.17 12.47 -11.18
C ASP A 117 -29.64 12.40 -10.75
N GLY A 118 -30.49 13.12 -11.48
CA GLY A 118 -31.91 13.30 -11.12
C GLY A 118 -32.06 14.09 -9.81
N SER A 119 -32.57 13.44 -8.77
CA SER A 119 -32.71 14.00 -7.42
C SER A 119 -31.56 13.65 -6.48
N ASP A 120 -30.55 12.94 -6.97
CA ASP A 120 -29.41 12.48 -6.19
C ASP A 120 -28.14 13.22 -6.61
N VAL A 121 -27.17 13.26 -5.72
CA VAL A 121 -25.80 13.69 -6.00
C VAL A 121 -24.97 12.45 -6.28
N ARG A 122 -24.32 12.42 -7.45
CA ARG A 122 -23.37 11.38 -7.82
C ARG A 122 -21.96 11.90 -7.62
N VAL A 123 -21.21 11.23 -6.76
CA VAL A 123 -19.75 11.42 -6.63
C VAL A 123 -19.07 10.26 -7.33
N PHE A 124 -18.12 10.54 -8.21
CA PHE A 124 -17.43 9.51 -8.97
C PHE A 124 -15.98 9.88 -9.28
N TRP A 125 -15.14 8.87 -9.44
CA TRP A 125 -13.72 9.03 -9.77
C TRP A 125 -13.22 7.80 -10.54
N LEU A 126 -12.05 7.93 -11.15
CA LEU A 126 -11.40 6.83 -11.87
C LEU A 126 -10.33 6.20 -10.99
N TRP A 127 -10.25 4.87 -11.02
CA TRP A 127 -9.16 4.08 -10.44
C TRP A 127 -9.00 2.80 -11.26
N PRO A 128 -7.76 2.35 -11.58
CA PRO A 128 -7.57 1.20 -12.45
C PRO A 128 -8.29 -0.07 -11.93
N ALA A 129 -9.19 -0.62 -12.75
CA ALA A 129 -10.10 -1.72 -12.40
C ALA A 129 -9.39 -2.93 -11.78
N ARG A 130 -8.21 -3.24 -12.33
CA ARG A 130 -7.38 -4.36 -11.89
C ARG A 130 -6.95 -4.32 -10.43
N TYR A 131 -6.94 -3.13 -9.82
CA TYR A 131 -6.53 -2.94 -8.44
C TYR A 131 -7.70 -2.68 -7.49
N HIS A 132 -8.95 -2.65 -7.96
CA HIS A 132 -10.10 -2.41 -7.07
C HIS A 132 -10.16 -3.38 -5.88
N ASN A 133 -9.75 -4.63 -6.08
CA ASN A 133 -9.75 -5.64 -5.02
C ASN A 133 -8.58 -5.48 -4.02
N ARG A 134 -7.59 -4.64 -4.31
CA ARG A 134 -6.43 -4.34 -3.46
C ARG A 134 -6.68 -3.19 -2.49
N PHE A 135 -7.73 -2.42 -2.70
CA PHE A 135 -8.00 -1.21 -1.94
C PHE A 135 -9.41 -1.19 -1.37
N ASP A 136 -9.54 -0.59 -0.19
CA ASP A 136 -10.81 -0.11 0.34
C ASP A 136 -10.98 1.36 0.00
N PHE A 137 -12.07 1.67 -0.69
CA PHE A 137 -12.48 3.03 -1.02
C PHE A 137 -13.60 3.47 -0.10
N ILE A 138 -13.47 4.66 0.47
CA ILE A 138 -14.43 5.22 1.41
C ILE A 138 -14.67 6.67 1.03
N LEU A 139 -15.93 7.02 0.77
CA LEU A 139 -16.35 8.41 0.71
C LEU A 139 -16.64 8.88 2.14
N GLU A 140 -15.89 9.86 2.61
CA GLU A 140 -16.12 10.50 3.89
C GLU A 140 -16.81 11.85 3.68
N SER A 141 -17.88 12.12 4.43
CA SER A 141 -18.65 13.36 4.32
C SER A 141 -18.84 14.06 5.66
N THR A 142 -18.91 15.40 5.63
CA THR A 142 -19.18 16.22 6.82
C THR A 142 -19.97 17.48 6.45
N PRO A 143 -20.89 17.97 7.30
CA PRO A 143 -21.60 19.22 7.05
C PRO A 143 -20.73 20.47 7.22
N ALA A 144 -19.56 20.37 7.88
CA ALA A 144 -18.66 21.50 8.10
C ALA A 144 -17.20 21.04 8.17
N LEU A 145 -16.28 21.83 7.60
CA LEU A 145 -14.83 21.61 7.73
C LEU A 145 -14.46 21.65 9.22
N GLY A 146 -14.08 20.50 9.78
CA GLY A 146 -13.71 20.34 11.20
C GLY A 146 -14.75 19.65 12.08
N ALA A 147 -15.97 19.39 11.57
CA ALA A 147 -16.91 18.52 12.27
C ALA A 147 -16.48 17.05 12.10
N LEU A 148 -15.94 16.48 13.19
CA LEU A 148 -15.53 15.09 13.31
C LEU A 148 -16.55 14.30 14.17
N PRO A 149 -16.73 12.99 13.93
CA PRO A 149 -16.16 12.20 12.82
C PRO A 149 -16.87 12.47 11.49
N PHE A 150 -16.18 12.20 10.38
CA PHE A 150 -16.83 12.20 9.07
C PHE A 150 -17.73 10.97 8.96
N ALA A 151 -18.89 11.13 8.34
CA ALA A 151 -19.74 9.99 8.00
C ALA A 151 -19.14 9.25 6.80
N ALA A 152 -18.82 7.97 6.99
CA ALA A 152 -18.24 7.11 5.98
C ALA A 152 -19.32 6.41 5.15
N SER A 153 -19.08 6.25 3.85
CA SER A 153 -19.93 5.50 2.94
C SER A 153 -19.06 4.75 1.94
N THR A 154 -19.43 3.53 1.60
CA THR A 154 -18.68 2.69 0.65
C THR A 154 -19.28 2.87 -0.74
N PRO A 155 -18.48 3.21 -1.77
CA PRO A 155 -18.95 3.36 -3.13
C PRO A 155 -19.34 2.01 -3.76
N SER A 156 -20.17 2.07 -4.80
CA SER A 156 -20.28 0.95 -5.74
C SER A 156 -18.98 0.83 -6.53
N VAL A 157 -18.49 -0.40 -6.59
CA VAL A 157 -17.32 -0.76 -7.40
C VAL A 157 -17.83 -1.49 -8.62
N ASN A 158 -17.76 -0.86 -9.80
CA ASN A 158 -18.03 -1.54 -11.05
C ASN A 158 -16.79 -2.32 -11.44
N ALA A 159 -16.85 -3.65 -11.37
CA ALA A 159 -15.68 -4.51 -11.63
C ALA A 159 -15.23 -4.54 -13.10
N ALA A 160 -15.97 -3.88 -14.00
CA ALA A 160 -15.76 -3.95 -15.45
C ALA A 160 -15.02 -2.74 -16.03
N ASP A 161 -14.96 -1.63 -15.30
CA ASP A 161 -14.34 -0.38 -15.75
C ASP A 161 -13.59 0.30 -14.61
N ASP A 162 -12.87 1.37 -14.93
CA ASP A 162 -12.11 2.13 -13.93
C ASP A 162 -13.01 3.01 -13.05
N LEU A 163 -14.34 2.97 -13.20
CA LEU A 163 -15.25 3.93 -12.61
C LEU A 163 -15.77 3.46 -11.25
N LEU A 164 -15.41 4.21 -10.21
CA LEU A 164 -16.04 4.11 -8.89
C LEU A 164 -17.03 5.24 -8.72
N ASP A 165 -18.19 4.93 -8.15
CA ASP A 165 -19.20 5.94 -7.88
C ASP A 165 -20.06 5.65 -6.66
N ILE A 166 -20.73 6.69 -6.19
CA ILE A 166 -21.69 6.61 -5.11
C ILE A 166 -22.80 7.64 -5.34
N ARG A 167 -24.03 7.21 -5.10
CA ARG A 167 -25.23 8.06 -5.18
C ARG A 167 -25.70 8.41 -3.79
N LEU A 168 -25.86 9.71 -3.54
CA LEU A 168 -26.28 10.26 -2.26
C LEU A 168 -27.61 11.02 -2.45
N PRO A 169 -28.63 10.78 -1.62
CA PRO A 169 -29.89 11.48 -1.76
C PRO A 169 -29.73 12.95 -1.36
N THR A 170 -30.12 13.89 -2.23
CA THR A 170 -29.95 15.35 -2.02
C THR A 170 -30.58 15.82 -0.70
N ALA A 171 -31.70 15.22 -0.30
CA ALA A 171 -32.39 15.56 0.95
C ALA A 171 -31.58 15.24 2.22
N SER A 172 -30.59 14.35 2.14
CA SER A 172 -29.73 13.99 3.28
C SER A 172 -28.53 14.93 3.47
N GLU A 173 -28.31 15.88 2.55
CA GLU A 173 -27.04 16.62 2.46
C GLU A 173 -27.04 17.99 3.12
N GLY A 174 -28.22 18.52 3.51
CA GLY A 174 -28.32 19.88 4.03
C GLY A 174 -27.88 20.95 2.99
N PRO A 175 -27.72 22.22 3.39
CA PRO A 175 -27.36 23.28 2.45
C PRO A 175 -25.89 23.25 1.99
N GLN A 176 -25.00 22.63 2.75
CA GLN A 176 -23.58 22.51 2.42
C GLN A 176 -23.01 21.21 2.98
N ARG A 177 -22.20 20.52 2.17
CA ARG A 177 -21.51 19.31 2.55
C ARG A 177 -20.13 19.25 1.91
N PHE A 178 -19.19 18.65 2.63
CA PHE A 178 -17.81 18.45 2.20
C PHE A 178 -17.56 16.96 2.09
N TYR A 179 -16.79 16.58 1.06
CA TYR A 179 -16.43 15.20 0.79
C TYR A 179 -14.93 15.06 0.69
N ARG A 180 -14.41 13.91 1.10
CA ARG A 180 -13.08 13.44 0.72
C ARG A 180 -13.13 11.94 0.45
N ILE A 181 -12.27 11.50 -0.45
CA ILE A 181 -12.05 10.09 -0.71
C ILE A 181 -10.93 9.64 0.22
N ARG A 182 -11.15 8.56 0.96
CA ARG A 182 -10.09 7.83 1.65
C ARG A 182 -9.88 6.51 0.92
N VAL A 183 -8.63 6.23 0.56
CA VAL A 183 -8.17 4.97 0.00
C VAL A 183 -7.30 4.29 1.05
N ARG A 184 -7.43 2.97 1.21
CA ARG A 184 -6.60 2.18 2.13
C ARG A 184 -6.22 0.87 1.46
N LEU A 185 -4.99 0.44 1.65
CA LEU A 185 -4.53 -0.87 1.20
C LEU A 185 -5.22 -1.99 2.01
N ARG A 186 -5.59 -3.09 1.33
CA ARG A 186 -6.12 -4.32 1.93
C ARG A 186 -5.05 -5.37 2.18
#